data_AF-A0AAD9TXE8-F1
#
_entry.id   AF-A0AAD9TXE8-F1
#
_cell.length_a   1.000
_cell.length_b   1.000
_cell.length_c   1.000
_cell.angle_alpha   90.00
_cell.angle_beta   90.00
_cell.angle_gamma   90.00
#
_symmetry.space_group_name_H-M   'P 1'
#
loop_
_entity.id
_entity.type
_entity.pdbx_description
1 polymer ?
#
loop_
_entity_poly.entity_id
_entity_poly.type
_entity_poly.pdbx_seq_one_letter_code
_entity_poly.pdbx_strand_id
1 'polypeptide(L)'
;MKLQDSNNCVSPELDRSFTDQELQIIEAIEAQYQHPLSKKRPSNSNPHDGDSRPKTRRQLPTSLFASPPLRPFSLSPSQADPKMKYPAMRFGGQILYSRTSMEVEKAAAELLQILEAKKGETCQVPIGLDIEWRPTFKTGALRKTALMQICADANQCHVMHIIHSGIPPSLQFLLEDTAFLKVGVGIGGDAVKVFKDYNVSIKGLEDLSYLAKQKLNRNSQKWGLAALTEMLVCKELPKPNKIRLGNWEANVLSKDQLQYAATDAFASWHLYQVLKSLPDRVKDAAS
;
A
#
# COMPACT_ATOMS: atom_id res chain seq x y z
N MET A 1 -33.52 -37.05 40.55
CA MET A 1 -34.26 -35.90 39.98
C MET A 1 -33.39 -35.33 38.86
N LYS A 2 -33.89 -35.38 37.62
CA LYS A 2 -33.12 -35.16 36.39
C LYS A 2 -32.81 -33.67 36.15
N LEU A 3 -31.62 -33.43 35.58
CA LEU A 3 -31.20 -32.20 34.89
C LEU A 3 -32.00 -32.01 33.58
N GLN A 4 -32.25 -30.75 33.20
CA GLN A 4 -32.50 -30.24 31.83
C GLN A 4 -32.51 -28.69 31.93
N ASP A 5 -31.51 -27.98 31.42
CA ASP A 5 -31.18 -27.63 30.03
C ASP A 5 -31.81 -26.30 29.60
N SER A 6 -30.96 -25.26 29.65
CA SER A 6 -31.14 -23.96 29.04
C SER A 6 -30.62 -24.01 27.60
N ASN A 7 -31.52 -23.84 26.62
CA ASN A 7 -31.15 -23.50 25.25
C ASN A 7 -32.26 -22.64 24.63
N ASN A 8 -31.87 -21.46 24.11
CA ASN A 8 -31.93 -21.09 22.69
C ASN A 8 -32.27 -19.59 22.52
N CYS A 9 -31.26 -18.77 22.24
CA CYS A 9 -31.45 -17.47 21.60
C CYS A 9 -30.35 -17.30 20.56
N VAL A 10 -30.64 -17.73 19.33
CA VAL A 10 -29.81 -17.51 18.15
C VAL A 10 -30.40 -16.30 17.43
N SER A 11 -29.62 -15.21 17.32
CA SER A 11 -29.97 -14.02 16.55
C SER A 11 -29.94 -14.34 15.04
N PRO A 12 -31.00 -14.06 14.27
CA PRO A 12 -31.15 -14.54 12.88
C PRO A 12 -30.60 -13.59 11.80
N GLU A 13 -29.51 -12.85 12.04
CA GLU A 13 -29.06 -11.76 11.12
C GLU A 13 -27.83 -12.05 10.25
N LEU A 14 -27.33 -13.29 10.19
CA LEU A 14 -26.10 -13.62 9.44
C LEU A 14 -26.30 -14.20 8.03
N ASP A 15 -27.53 -14.20 7.49
CA ASP A 15 -27.81 -14.75 6.16
C ASP A 15 -28.68 -13.83 5.29
N ARG A 16 -28.42 -12.52 5.35
CA ARG A 16 -29.09 -11.57 4.45
C ARG A 16 -28.31 -11.45 3.15
N SER A 17 -28.93 -11.89 2.06
CA SER A 17 -28.46 -11.59 0.70
C SER A 17 -28.36 -10.09 0.46
N PHE A 18 -27.27 -9.65 -0.19
CA PHE A 18 -27.07 -8.25 -0.54
C PHE A 18 -28.22 -7.73 -1.41
N THR A 19 -28.61 -6.49 -1.16
CA THR A 19 -29.60 -5.78 -1.97
C THR A 19 -29.01 -5.36 -3.33
N ASP A 20 -29.87 -5.17 -4.33
CA ASP A 20 -29.44 -4.74 -5.68
C ASP A 20 -28.67 -3.42 -5.66
N GLN A 21 -28.95 -2.53 -4.70
CA GLN A 21 -28.19 -1.29 -4.51
C GLN A 21 -26.77 -1.54 -3.98
N GLU A 22 -26.60 -2.47 -3.05
CA GLU A 22 -25.28 -2.84 -2.51
C GLU A 22 -24.44 -3.54 -3.58
N LEU A 23 -25.06 -4.39 -4.41
CA LEU A 23 -24.40 -5.01 -5.56
C LEU A 23 -23.96 -3.98 -6.60
N GLN A 24 -24.79 -2.98 -6.91
CA GLN A 24 -24.43 -1.89 -7.82
C GLN A 24 -23.28 -1.03 -7.29
N ILE A 25 -23.21 -0.79 -5.97
CA ILE A 25 -22.08 -0.08 -5.34
C ILE A 25 -20.80 -0.90 -5.47
N ILE A 26 -20.86 -2.21 -5.24
CA ILE A 26 -19.73 -3.12 -5.39
C ILE A 26 -19.24 -3.15 -6.84
N GLU A 27 -20.15 -3.27 -7.81
CA GLU A 27 -19.81 -3.25 -9.24
C GLU A 27 -19.24 -1.90 -9.69
N ALA A 28 -19.77 -0.77 -9.19
CA ALA A 28 -19.26 0.56 -9.52
C ALA A 28 -17.83 0.78 -8.98
N ILE A 29 -17.53 0.24 -7.79
CA ILE A 29 -16.17 0.25 -7.23
C ILE A 29 -15.26 -0.62 -8.10
N GLU A 30 -15.68 -1.84 -8.45
CA GLU A 30 -14.87 -2.73 -9.28
C GLU A 30 -14.59 -2.17 -10.68
N ALA A 31 -15.55 -1.49 -11.30
CA ALA A 31 -15.39 -0.82 -12.58
C ALA A 31 -14.34 0.33 -12.53
N GLN A 32 -14.24 1.05 -11.41
CA GLN A 32 -13.24 2.11 -11.24
C GLN A 32 -11.80 1.58 -11.18
N TYR A 33 -11.60 0.32 -10.81
CA TYR A 33 -10.28 -0.31 -10.71
C TYR A 33 -9.86 -1.09 -11.97
N GLN A 34 -10.74 -1.24 -12.98
CA GLN A 34 -10.45 -2.04 -14.18
C GLN A 34 -9.90 -1.28 -15.40
N HIS A 35 -9.70 0.04 -15.39
CA HIS A 35 -9.17 0.73 -16.57
C HIS A 35 -7.64 0.75 -16.66
N PRO A 36 -7.02 0.11 -17.68
CA PRO A 36 -5.62 0.32 -18.01
C PRO A 36 -5.45 1.58 -18.85
N LEU A 37 -4.47 2.42 -18.51
CA LEU A 37 -4.01 3.53 -19.35
C LEU A 37 -3.39 2.98 -20.64
N SER A 38 -4.16 2.95 -21.72
CA SER A 38 -3.69 2.72 -23.10
C SER A 38 -3.95 3.97 -23.94
N LYS A 39 -2.92 4.81 -24.10
CA LYS A 39 -2.88 5.83 -25.16
C LYS A 39 -2.49 5.14 -26.48
N LYS A 40 -3.42 5.06 -27.45
CA LYS A 40 -3.10 4.88 -28.87
C LYS A 40 -3.44 6.15 -29.64
N ARG A 41 -2.46 6.65 -30.39
CA ARG A 41 -2.62 7.72 -31.41
C ARG A 41 -3.40 7.17 -32.61
N PRO A 42 -4.16 8.01 -33.35
CA PRO A 42 -4.87 7.57 -34.54
C PRO A 42 -3.93 7.48 -35.75
N SER A 43 -4.03 6.37 -36.47
CA SER A 43 -3.44 6.17 -37.81
C SER A 43 -4.45 6.62 -38.87
N ASN A 44 -3.99 7.50 -39.76
CA ASN A 44 -4.74 7.93 -40.94
C ASN A 44 -4.61 6.89 -42.06
N SER A 45 -5.70 6.61 -42.75
CA SER A 45 -5.82 5.76 -43.94
C SER A 45 -5.48 6.51 -45.23
N ASN A 46 -4.79 5.86 -46.18
CA ASN A 46 -5.32 5.61 -47.54
C ASN A 46 -4.34 4.82 -48.44
N PRO A 47 -4.84 4.19 -49.52
CA PRO A 47 -4.23 3.04 -50.18
C PRO A 47 -3.69 3.31 -51.61
N HIS A 48 -3.10 2.24 -52.18
CA HIS A 48 -2.84 1.91 -53.59
C HIS A 48 -1.41 1.93 -54.16
N ASP A 49 -1.13 0.77 -54.78
CA ASP A 49 -0.30 0.46 -55.95
C ASP A 49 1.19 0.09 -55.85
N GLY A 50 1.48 -1.12 -56.38
CA GLY A 50 2.33 -1.27 -57.56
C GLY A 50 3.81 -1.61 -57.35
N ASP A 51 4.10 -2.90 -57.34
CA ASP A 51 5.21 -3.66 -57.97
C ASP A 51 6.58 -3.01 -58.34
N SER A 52 7.61 -3.87 -58.31
CA SER A 52 8.90 -3.80 -59.03
C SER A 52 10.15 -3.23 -58.33
N ARG A 53 11.07 -4.14 -57.98
CA ARG A 53 12.53 -3.93 -57.81
C ARG A 53 13.19 -3.63 -59.18
N PRO A 54 14.35 -2.91 -59.28
CA PRO A 54 15.65 -3.55 -59.03
C PRO A 54 16.79 -2.66 -58.47
N LYS A 55 17.84 -3.37 -58.01
CA LYS A 55 19.15 -2.87 -57.56
C LYS A 55 19.96 -2.27 -58.71
N THR A 56 20.64 -1.14 -58.51
CA THR A 56 21.94 -0.87 -59.15
C THR A 56 22.81 0.13 -58.39
N ARG A 57 24.09 -0.21 -58.34
CA ARG A 57 25.25 0.44 -57.73
C ARG A 57 25.79 1.55 -58.64
N ARG A 58 26.03 2.77 -58.15
CA ARG A 58 27.03 3.72 -58.72
C ARG A 58 27.66 4.56 -57.61
N GLN A 59 28.98 4.42 -57.48
CA GLN A 59 29.85 5.33 -56.73
C GLN A 59 30.12 6.60 -57.54
N LEU A 60 30.41 7.72 -56.86
CA LEU A 60 30.94 8.96 -57.44
C LEU A 60 32.31 9.31 -56.85
N PRO A 61 33.20 9.99 -57.60
CA PRO A 61 34.61 10.14 -57.27
C PRO A 61 34.94 11.37 -56.41
N THR A 62 36.19 11.38 -55.96
CA THR A 62 36.90 12.25 -55.01
C THR A 62 37.23 13.68 -55.45
N SER A 63 37.41 14.53 -54.43
CA SER A 63 38.16 15.82 -54.35
C SER A 63 37.44 17.06 -54.93
N LEU A 64 37.39 18.24 -54.28
CA LEU A 64 38.47 19.05 -53.71
C LEU A 64 37.96 20.06 -52.63
N PHE A 65 38.78 20.23 -51.59
CA PHE A 65 38.97 21.34 -50.62
C PHE A 65 37.90 22.43 -50.36
N ALA A 66 37.47 22.55 -49.08
CA ALA A 66 37.35 23.82 -48.34
C ALA A 66 37.26 23.58 -46.81
N SER A 67 37.91 24.44 -46.03
CA SER A 67 38.14 24.43 -44.58
C SER A 67 36.89 24.27 -43.67
N PRO A 68 37.05 23.81 -42.41
CA PRO A 68 35.91 23.44 -41.56
C PRO A 68 35.21 24.68 -40.96
N PRO A 69 33.87 24.73 -40.91
CA PRO A 69 33.18 25.63 -40.00
C PRO A 69 33.22 25.05 -38.58
N LEU A 70 33.47 25.94 -37.61
CA LEU A 70 33.41 25.70 -36.18
C LEU A 70 32.11 24.95 -35.81
N ARG A 71 32.26 23.79 -35.16
CA ARG A 71 31.11 23.04 -34.63
C ARG A 71 30.44 23.87 -33.53
N PRO A 72 29.12 24.08 -33.58
CA PRO A 72 28.38 24.49 -32.40
C PRO A 72 28.55 23.40 -31.34
N PHE A 73 28.81 23.81 -30.11
CA PHE A 73 28.96 22.96 -28.94
C PHE A 73 27.91 21.84 -28.94
N SER A 74 28.40 20.60 -29.07
CA SER A 74 27.59 19.43 -28.76
C SER A 74 27.37 19.43 -27.26
N LEU A 75 26.18 19.86 -26.85
CA LEU A 75 25.66 19.60 -25.51
C LEU A 75 25.52 18.08 -25.39
N SER A 76 26.55 17.44 -24.84
CA SER A 76 26.42 16.14 -24.20
C SER A 76 25.22 16.19 -23.25
N PRO A 77 24.33 15.20 -23.22
CA PRO A 77 23.30 15.12 -22.20
C PRO A 77 23.98 15.25 -20.84
N SER A 78 23.64 16.33 -20.15
CA SER A 78 24.12 16.63 -18.81
C SER A 78 23.95 15.40 -17.94
N GLN A 79 25.01 15.10 -17.19
CA GLN A 79 25.02 14.14 -16.09
C GLN A 79 23.67 14.20 -15.37
N ALA A 80 23.02 13.04 -15.25
CA ALA A 80 21.85 12.91 -14.39
C ALA A 80 22.20 13.55 -13.05
N ASP A 81 21.37 14.50 -12.60
CA ASP A 81 21.47 15.08 -11.27
C ASP A 81 21.77 13.96 -10.27
N PRO A 82 22.78 14.10 -9.40
CA PRO A 82 23.04 13.09 -8.37
C PRO A 82 21.80 13.05 -7.49
N LYS A 83 20.92 12.07 -7.76
CA LYS A 83 19.74 11.79 -6.93
C LYS A 83 20.25 11.70 -5.50
N MET A 84 19.83 12.64 -4.66
CA MET A 84 20.25 12.72 -3.27
C MET A 84 19.98 11.35 -2.63
N LYS A 85 21.03 10.63 -2.22
CA LYS A 85 20.87 9.29 -1.64
C LYS A 85 20.51 9.44 -0.18
N TYR A 86 19.22 9.35 0.11
CA TYR A 86 18.74 9.31 1.49
C TYR A 86 19.08 7.96 2.14
N PRO A 87 19.35 7.93 3.45
CA PRO A 87 19.53 6.68 4.18
C PRO A 87 18.24 5.84 4.12
N ALA A 88 18.40 4.52 4.01
CA ALA A 88 17.26 3.61 4.04
C ALA A 88 16.55 3.67 5.40
N MET A 89 15.23 3.86 5.39
CA MET A 89 14.38 3.66 6.55
C MET A 89 14.36 2.17 6.89
N ARG A 90 14.51 1.88 8.18
CA ARG A 90 14.40 0.54 8.75
C ARG A 90 13.71 0.67 10.10
N PHE A 91 12.79 -0.24 10.39
CA PHE A 91 12.30 -0.39 11.74
C PHE A 91 13.43 -0.89 12.65
N GLY A 92 13.70 -0.15 13.74
CA GLY A 92 14.79 -0.44 14.67
C GLY A 92 14.34 -1.12 15.97
N GLY A 93 13.03 -1.27 16.18
CA GLY A 93 12.48 -1.92 17.37
C GLY A 93 12.43 -3.45 17.26
N GLN A 94 11.73 -4.06 18.21
CA GLN A 94 11.52 -5.50 18.26
C GLN A 94 10.39 -5.92 17.31
N ILE A 95 10.67 -6.90 16.46
CA ILE A 95 9.67 -7.52 15.59
C ILE A 95 9.11 -8.75 16.30
N LEU A 96 7.82 -8.70 16.65
CA LEU A 96 7.08 -9.77 17.30
C LEU A 96 6.35 -10.59 16.24
N TYR A 97 6.93 -11.71 15.83
CA TYR A 97 6.39 -12.57 14.77
C TYR A 97 5.52 -13.70 15.37
N SER A 98 4.23 -13.67 15.07
CA SER A 98 3.24 -14.67 15.50
C SER A 98 2.67 -15.43 14.31
N ARG A 99 2.51 -16.74 14.41
CA ARG A 99 2.04 -17.60 13.31
C ARG A 99 0.80 -18.40 13.63
N THR A 100 0.70 -18.94 14.84
CA THR A 100 -0.45 -19.75 15.24
C THR A 100 -1.59 -18.87 15.74
N SER A 101 -2.83 -19.40 15.72
CA SER A 101 -3.99 -18.69 16.27
C SER A 101 -3.78 -18.25 17.73
N MET A 102 -3.19 -19.12 18.56
CA MET A 102 -2.87 -18.83 19.96
C MET A 102 -1.78 -17.75 20.12
N GLU A 103 -0.72 -17.78 19.30
CA GLU A 103 0.32 -16.74 19.30
C GLU A 103 -0.21 -15.38 18.86
N VAL A 104 -1.10 -15.35 17.86
CA VAL A 104 -1.72 -14.11 17.36
C VAL A 104 -2.72 -13.57 18.36
N GLU A 105 -3.55 -14.42 18.95
CA GLU A 105 -4.50 -14.00 20.00
C GLU A 105 -3.77 -13.38 21.19
N LYS A 106 -2.72 -14.05 21.69
CA LYS A 106 -1.89 -13.52 22.78
C LYS A 106 -1.26 -12.17 22.41
N ALA A 107 -0.64 -12.08 21.23
CA ALA A 107 0.02 -10.86 20.79
C ALA A 107 -0.98 -9.70 20.60
N ALA A 108 -2.18 -9.96 20.10
CA ALA A 108 -3.22 -8.96 19.95
C ALA A 108 -3.79 -8.50 21.31
N ALA A 109 -3.97 -9.42 22.26
CA ALA A 109 -4.39 -9.10 23.62
C ALA A 109 -3.36 -8.24 24.36
N GLU A 110 -2.06 -8.57 24.24
CA GLU A 110 -0.96 -7.76 24.80
C GLU A 110 -0.92 -6.36 24.17
N LEU A 111 -1.08 -6.28 22.84
CA LEU A 111 -1.13 -5.00 22.13
C LEU A 111 -2.33 -4.16 22.57
N LEU A 112 -3.52 -4.75 22.73
CA LEU A 112 -4.69 -4.05 23.24
C LEU A 112 -4.44 -3.44 24.62
N GLN A 113 -3.83 -4.18 25.55
CA GLN A 113 -3.49 -3.64 26.87
C GLN A 113 -2.56 -2.42 26.78
N ILE A 114 -1.56 -2.47 25.90
CA ILE A 114 -0.65 -1.35 25.65
C ILE A 114 -1.40 -0.15 25.06
N LEU A 115 -2.31 -0.38 24.11
CA LEU A 115 -3.08 0.68 23.46
C LEU A 115 -4.11 1.31 24.40
N GLU A 116 -4.77 0.52 25.24
CA GLU A 116 -5.71 1.03 26.26
C GLU A 116 -4.99 1.93 27.27
N ALA A 117 -3.79 1.55 27.71
CA ALA A 117 -2.96 2.41 28.56
C ALA A 117 -2.56 3.73 27.87
N LYS A 118 -2.53 3.76 26.52
CA LYS A 118 -2.25 4.97 25.72
C LYS A 118 -3.48 5.82 25.41
N LYS A 119 -4.71 5.33 25.62
CA LYS A 119 -5.94 6.07 25.23
C LYS A 119 -6.02 7.46 25.86
N GLY A 120 -5.56 7.64 27.11
CA GLY A 120 -5.27 8.95 27.72
C GLY A 120 -6.27 10.08 27.38
N GLU A 121 -5.77 11.29 27.13
CA GLU A 121 -6.54 12.50 26.79
C GLU A 121 -6.96 12.58 25.30
N THR A 122 -6.53 11.65 24.45
CA THR A 122 -6.75 11.70 23.00
C THR A 122 -7.96 10.87 22.58
N CYS A 123 -8.79 11.40 21.67
CA CYS A 123 -9.98 10.67 21.20
C CYS A 123 -9.66 9.38 20.43
N GLN A 124 -8.47 9.24 19.84
CA GLN A 124 -8.05 8.06 19.08
C GLN A 124 -6.54 7.82 19.21
N VAL A 125 -6.13 6.55 19.31
CA VAL A 125 -4.73 6.13 19.34
C VAL A 125 -4.31 5.65 17.94
N PRO A 126 -3.37 6.32 17.25
CA PRO A 126 -2.95 5.92 15.92
C PRO A 126 -2.04 4.68 15.95
N ILE A 127 -2.32 3.71 15.08
CA ILE A 127 -1.52 2.52 14.82
C ILE A 127 -1.26 2.39 13.32
N GLY A 128 0.00 2.17 12.94
CA GLY A 128 0.36 1.87 11.56
C GLY A 128 -0.07 0.45 11.23
N LEU A 129 -0.83 0.29 10.15
CA LEU A 129 -1.28 -1.00 9.65
C LEU A 129 -0.86 -1.17 8.20
N ASP A 130 -0.38 -2.36 7.87
CA ASP A 130 -0.11 -2.80 6.50
C ASP A 130 -0.40 -4.31 6.37
N ILE A 131 -0.58 -4.77 5.13
CA ILE A 131 -0.89 -6.17 4.82
C ILE A 131 -0.09 -6.67 3.61
N GLU A 132 0.22 -7.98 3.59
CA GLU A 132 0.95 -8.59 2.48
C GLU A 132 0.29 -9.89 2.00
N TRP A 133 0.38 -10.17 0.71
CA TRP A 133 -0.13 -11.40 0.10
C TRP A 133 0.76 -11.83 -1.08
N ARG A 134 0.78 -13.13 -1.37
CA ARG A 134 1.53 -13.64 -2.53
C ARG A 134 0.90 -13.11 -3.82
N PRO A 135 1.67 -12.43 -4.70
CA PRO A 135 1.13 -11.96 -5.97
C PRO A 135 0.82 -13.13 -6.90
N THR A 136 -0.21 -12.97 -7.73
CA THR A 136 -0.54 -13.87 -8.84
C THR A 136 -0.45 -13.13 -10.16
N PHE A 137 0.09 -13.81 -11.18
CA PHE A 137 0.18 -13.28 -12.54
C PHE A 137 -0.79 -14.00 -13.49
N LYS A 138 -1.69 -14.83 -12.93
CA LYS A 138 -2.74 -15.53 -13.66
C LYS A 138 -4.06 -14.78 -13.43
N THR A 139 -4.74 -14.43 -14.52
CA THR A 139 -6.06 -13.78 -14.49
C THR A 139 -7.04 -14.61 -13.66
N GLY A 140 -7.76 -13.97 -12.73
CA GLY A 140 -8.77 -14.61 -11.88
C GLY A 140 -8.25 -15.34 -10.64
N ALA A 141 -6.93 -15.49 -10.46
CA ALA A 141 -6.37 -16.12 -9.26
C ALA A 141 -6.25 -15.11 -8.11
N LEU A 142 -7.24 -15.04 -7.22
CA LEU A 142 -7.17 -14.21 -6.01
C LEU A 142 -6.48 -14.99 -4.88
N ARG A 143 -5.54 -14.34 -4.20
CA ARG A 143 -4.86 -14.89 -3.01
C ARG A 143 -5.29 -14.10 -1.79
N LYS A 144 -5.56 -14.83 -0.72
CA LYS A 144 -5.90 -14.23 0.57
C LYS A 144 -4.74 -13.41 1.09
N THR A 145 -5.06 -12.38 1.87
CA THR A 145 -4.12 -11.66 2.70
C THR A 145 -3.37 -12.66 3.56
N ALA A 146 -2.04 -12.64 3.51
CA ALA A 146 -1.22 -13.62 4.18
C ALA A 146 -0.72 -13.13 5.53
N LEU A 147 -0.30 -11.87 5.58
CA LEU A 147 0.37 -11.25 6.71
C LEU A 147 -0.31 -9.92 7.03
N MET A 148 -0.41 -9.61 8.31
CA MET A 148 -0.83 -8.30 8.81
C MET A 148 0.23 -7.76 9.74
N GLN A 149 0.59 -6.48 9.61
CA GLN A 149 1.57 -5.85 10.48
C GLN A 149 0.94 -4.66 11.20
N ILE A 150 1.21 -4.54 12.50
CA ILE A 150 0.67 -3.48 13.35
C ILE A 150 1.80 -2.89 14.19
N CYS A 151 2.02 -1.59 14.04
CA CYS A 151 3.03 -0.82 14.77
C CYS A 151 2.33 0.31 15.53
N ALA A 152 2.45 0.33 16.87
CA ALA A 152 1.86 1.37 17.72
C ALA A 152 2.86 2.41 18.22
N ASP A 153 4.16 2.12 18.09
CA ASP A 153 5.27 3.01 18.41
C ASP A 153 6.57 2.56 17.71
N ALA A 154 7.69 3.18 18.09
CA ALA A 154 9.01 2.86 17.55
C ALA A 154 9.68 1.63 18.18
N ASN A 155 9.10 1.05 19.24
CA ASN A 155 9.72 -0.01 20.04
C ASN A 155 9.28 -1.40 19.57
N GLN A 156 8.02 -1.59 19.18
CA GLN A 156 7.49 -2.89 18.80
C GLN A 156 6.63 -2.84 17.53
N CYS A 157 6.81 -3.84 16.68
CA CYS A 157 5.91 -4.12 15.56
C CYS A 157 5.47 -5.57 15.60
N HIS A 158 4.16 -5.79 15.62
CA HIS A 158 3.57 -7.11 15.55
C HIS A 158 3.42 -7.51 14.10
N VAL A 159 3.99 -8.66 13.73
CA VAL A 159 3.91 -9.22 12.38
C VAL A 159 3.15 -10.54 12.52
N MET A 160 1.90 -10.57 12.08
CA MET A 160 0.94 -11.63 12.36
C MET A 160 0.60 -12.42 11.09
N HIS A 161 0.89 -13.72 11.08
CA HIS A 161 0.72 -14.60 9.91
C HIS A 161 -0.73 -15.09 9.76
N ILE A 162 -1.63 -14.18 9.38
CA ILE A 162 -3.08 -14.39 9.38
C ILE A 162 -3.60 -15.49 8.43
N ILE A 163 -2.81 -15.93 7.43
CA ILE A 163 -3.18 -17.10 6.62
C ILE A 163 -3.11 -18.41 7.40
N HIS A 164 -2.27 -18.49 8.44
CA HIS A 164 -2.16 -19.66 9.30
C HIS A 164 -3.05 -19.53 10.55
N SER A 165 -3.08 -18.34 11.16
CA SER A 165 -3.80 -18.11 12.41
C SER A 165 -5.29 -17.83 12.25
N GLY A 166 -5.73 -17.42 11.04
CA GLY A 166 -6.95 -16.65 10.89
C GLY A 166 -6.85 -15.29 11.59
N ILE A 167 -8.00 -14.68 11.85
CA ILE A 167 -8.13 -13.47 12.68
C ILE A 167 -8.84 -13.88 13.98
N PRO A 168 -8.12 -14.06 15.10
CA PRO A 168 -8.73 -14.46 16.35
C PRO A 168 -9.39 -13.25 17.07
N PRO A 169 -10.22 -13.48 18.11
CA PRO A 169 -11.11 -12.46 18.68
C PRO A 169 -10.43 -11.16 19.13
N SER A 170 -9.27 -11.22 19.79
CA SER A 170 -8.57 -10.01 20.23
C SER A 170 -8.07 -9.18 19.05
N LEU A 171 -7.62 -9.82 17.98
CA LEU A 171 -7.22 -9.11 16.76
C LEU A 171 -8.44 -8.51 16.07
N GLN A 172 -9.56 -9.25 15.97
CA GLN A 172 -10.80 -8.73 15.40
C GLN A 172 -11.30 -7.50 16.18
N PHE A 173 -11.33 -7.57 17.51
CA PHE A 173 -11.72 -6.46 18.37
C PHE A 173 -10.87 -5.22 18.11
N LEU A 174 -9.54 -5.37 18.06
CA LEU A 174 -8.62 -4.28 17.74
C LEU A 174 -8.91 -3.66 16.36
N LEU A 175 -9.16 -4.50 15.34
CA LEU A 175 -9.44 -4.05 13.97
C LEU A 175 -10.78 -3.32 13.85
N GLU A 176 -11.79 -3.73 14.61
CA GLU A 176 -13.15 -3.17 14.56
C GLU A 176 -13.36 -1.97 15.50
N ASP A 177 -12.50 -1.74 16.50
CA ASP A 177 -12.61 -0.60 17.42
C ASP A 177 -12.13 0.71 16.76
N THR A 178 -12.99 1.73 16.70
CA THR A 178 -12.70 3.05 16.14
C THR A 178 -11.85 3.94 17.06
N ALA A 179 -11.65 3.55 18.32
CA ALA A 179 -10.71 4.22 19.22
C ALA A 179 -9.25 3.97 18.82
N PHE A 180 -8.97 2.90 18.06
CA PHE A 180 -7.66 2.66 17.45
C PHE A 180 -7.73 3.06 15.98
N LEU A 181 -7.03 4.15 15.63
CA LEU A 181 -7.01 4.70 14.27
C LEU A 181 -5.93 3.97 13.45
N LYS A 182 -6.33 3.21 12.44
CA LYS A 182 -5.43 2.50 11.53
C LYS A 182 -4.98 3.46 10.45
N VAL A 183 -3.68 3.70 10.39
CA VAL A 183 -3.07 4.65 9.47
C VAL A 183 -2.21 3.92 8.43
N GLY A 184 -2.30 4.34 7.16
CA GLY A 184 -1.55 3.75 6.05
C GLY A 184 -1.81 4.45 4.73
N VAL A 185 -1.10 4.05 3.67
CA VAL A 185 -1.34 4.56 2.30
C VAL A 185 -2.10 3.53 1.50
N GLY A 186 -3.29 3.88 0.99
CA GLY A 186 -4.16 2.93 0.30
C GLY A 186 -4.97 2.04 1.26
N ILE A 187 -5.02 2.41 2.54
CA ILE A 187 -5.52 1.56 3.63
C ILE A 187 -7.01 1.20 3.51
N GLY A 188 -7.81 2.01 2.80
CA GLY A 188 -9.18 1.62 2.46
C GLY A 188 -9.25 0.39 1.55
N GLY A 189 -8.29 0.23 0.64
CA GLY A 189 -8.16 -0.97 -0.18
C GLY A 189 -7.78 -2.20 0.65
N ASP A 190 -6.89 -2.01 1.62
CA ASP A 190 -6.49 -3.08 2.55
C ASP A 190 -7.66 -3.53 3.41
N ALA A 191 -8.46 -2.60 3.93
CA ALA A 191 -9.67 -2.90 4.69
C ALA A 191 -10.69 -3.70 3.87
N VAL A 192 -10.95 -3.28 2.62
CA VAL A 192 -11.85 -4.02 1.70
C VAL A 192 -11.32 -5.42 1.44
N LYS A 193 -10.00 -5.57 1.25
CA LYS A 193 -9.39 -6.87 1.01
C LYS A 193 -9.51 -7.80 2.22
N VAL A 194 -9.23 -7.30 3.42
CA VAL A 194 -9.38 -8.09 4.66
C VAL A 194 -10.84 -8.49 4.87
N PHE A 195 -11.80 -7.60 4.60
CA PHE A 195 -13.22 -7.94 4.64
C PHE A 195 -13.56 -9.08 3.66
N LYS A 196 -13.12 -8.99 2.40
CA LYS A 196 -13.35 -10.06 1.40
C LYS A 196 -12.68 -11.39 1.78
N ASP A 197 -11.49 -11.34 2.40
CA ASP A 197 -10.70 -12.55 2.68
C ASP A 197 -11.10 -13.27 4.00
N TYR A 198 -11.57 -12.50 4.99
CA TYR A 198 -11.78 -12.94 6.38
C TYR A 198 -13.12 -12.54 7.01
N ASN A 199 -13.96 -11.76 6.33
CA ASN A 199 -15.22 -11.23 6.87
C ASN A 199 -15.03 -10.39 8.15
N VAL A 200 -13.92 -9.64 8.22
CA VAL A 200 -13.60 -8.73 9.34
C VAL A 200 -13.59 -7.29 8.84
N SER A 201 -14.30 -6.41 9.54
CA SER A 201 -14.42 -5.00 9.15
C SER A 201 -13.36 -4.15 9.84
N ILE A 202 -12.30 -3.73 9.12
CA ILE A 202 -11.36 -2.77 9.70
C ILE A 202 -12.01 -1.39 9.77
N LYS A 203 -12.17 -0.84 10.98
CA LYS A 203 -12.78 0.47 11.23
C LYS A 203 -11.76 1.47 11.77
N GLY A 204 -12.10 2.76 11.67
CA GLY A 204 -11.22 3.86 12.08
C GLY A 204 -10.00 3.94 11.18
N LEU A 205 -10.18 4.35 9.92
CA LEU A 205 -9.12 4.44 8.93
C LEU A 205 -8.71 5.89 8.68
N GLU A 206 -7.42 6.15 8.53
CA GLU A 206 -6.89 7.41 8.00
C GLU A 206 -5.89 7.12 6.88
N ASP A 207 -6.22 7.58 5.67
CA ASP A 207 -5.34 7.44 4.51
C ASP A 207 -4.30 8.56 4.48
N LEU A 208 -3.02 8.19 4.60
CA LEU A 208 -1.92 9.14 4.65
C LEU A 208 -1.72 9.91 3.35
N SER A 209 -2.09 9.35 2.20
CA SER A 209 -2.06 10.12 0.95
C SER A 209 -3.13 11.21 0.96
N TYR A 210 -4.29 10.96 1.56
CA TYR A 210 -5.34 11.98 1.70
C TYR A 210 -4.94 13.05 2.73
N LEU A 211 -4.47 12.63 3.91
CA LEU A 211 -3.98 13.54 4.95
C LEU A 211 -2.83 14.42 4.44
N ALA A 212 -1.87 13.85 3.70
CA ALA A 212 -0.76 14.59 3.13
C ALA A 212 -1.21 15.65 2.10
N LYS A 213 -2.24 15.37 1.28
CA LYS A 213 -2.78 16.39 0.35
C LYS A 213 -3.29 17.62 1.09
N GLN A 214 -4.00 17.40 2.19
CA GLN A 214 -4.56 18.46 3.02
C GLN A 214 -3.47 19.29 3.70
N LYS A 215 -2.44 18.63 4.26
CA LYS A 215 -1.35 19.28 5.00
C LYS A 215 -0.31 19.97 4.12
N LEU A 216 -0.05 19.48 2.91
CA LEU A 216 1.09 19.91 2.08
C LEU A 216 0.72 20.81 0.90
N ASN A 217 -0.55 21.18 0.74
CA ASN A 217 -1.03 21.99 -0.38
C ASN A 217 -0.78 21.35 -1.77
N ARG A 218 -0.83 20.02 -1.87
CA ARG A 218 -0.58 19.28 -3.11
C ARG A 218 -1.80 18.46 -3.55
N ASN A 219 -2.90 19.15 -3.85
CA ASN A 219 -4.22 18.54 -4.08
C ASN A 219 -4.27 17.51 -5.23
N SER A 220 -3.41 17.62 -6.25
CA SER A 220 -3.37 16.72 -7.40
C SER A 220 -2.44 15.50 -7.22
N GLN A 221 -1.62 15.46 -6.16
CA GLN A 221 -0.60 14.43 -6.01
C GLN A 221 -1.15 13.19 -5.28
N LYS A 222 -1.17 12.04 -5.96
CA LYS A 222 -1.36 10.74 -5.27
C LYS A 222 -0.01 10.33 -4.68
N TRP A 223 0.03 10.21 -3.36
CA TRP A 223 1.25 9.88 -2.64
C TRP A 223 1.35 8.38 -2.41
N GLY A 224 2.52 7.81 -2.66
CA GLY A 224 2.89 6.48 -2.18
C GLY A 224 3.65 6.59 -0.87
N LEU A 225 3.66 5.51 -0.07
CA LEU A 225 4.38 5.48 1.22
C LEU A 225 5.86 5.86 1.07
N ALA A 226 6.55 5.33 0.05
CA ALA A 226 7.95 5.67 -0.21
C ALA A 226 8.15 7.16 -0.56
N ALA A 227 7.24 7.74 -1.34
CA ALA A 227 7.31 9.16 -1.71
C ALA A 227 7.05 10.10 -0.51
N LEU A 228 6.14 9.72 0.39
CA LEU A 228 5.94 10.44 1.66
C LEU A 228 7.14 10.31 2.57
N THR A 229 7.72 9.11 2.67
CA THR A 229 8.92 8.85 3.48
C THR A 229 10.08 9.74 3.01
N GLU A 230 10.32 9.79 1.70
CA GLU A 230 11.37 10.62 1.12
C GLU A 230 11.14 12.11 1.44
N MET A 231 9.93 12.59 1.19
CA MET A 231 9.63 14.02 1.29
C MET A 231 9.52 14.51 2.75
N LEU A 232 8.91 13.75 3.66
CA LEU A 232 8.67 14.18 5.03
C LEU A 232 9.84 13.95 5.97
N VAL A 233 10.59 12.86 5.78
CA VAL A 233 11.62 12.43 6.74
C VAL A 233 13.00 12.23 6.12
N CYS A 234 13.17 12.56 4.83
CA CYS A 234 14.46 12.45 4.13
C CYS A 234 15.07 11.04 4.25
N LYS A 235 14.23 10.01 4.13
CA LYS A 235 14.64 8.60 4.10
C LYS A 235 14.10 7.90 2.86
N GLU A 236 14.84 6.92 2.36
CA GLU A 236 14.34 6.03 1.30
C GLU A 236 13.64 4.83 1.93
N LEU A 237 12.49 4.42 1.38
CA LEU A 237 11.83 3.18 1.77
C LEU A 237 12.08 2.14 0.66
N PRO A 238 13.07 1.23 0.81
CA PRO A 238 13.44 0.32 -0.26
C PRO A 238 12.28 -0.61 -0.61
N LYS A 239 11.99 -0.77 -1.90
CA LYS A 239 10.96 -1.69 -2.41
C LYS A 239 11.55 -2.83 -3.23
N PRO A 240 12.42 -3.69 -2.65
CA PRO A 240 13.06 -4.77 -3.39
C PRO A 240 12.01 -5.77 -3.89
N ASN A 241 11.91 -5.91 -5.21
CA ASN A 241 10.92 -6.80 -5.85
C ASN A 241 11.00 -8.24 -5.35
N LYS A 242 12.20 -8.74 -5.01
CA LYS A 242 12.39 -10.10 -4.48
C LYS A 242 11.63 -10.34 -3.16
N ILE A 243 11.50 -9.31 -2.32
CA ILE A 243 10.78 -9.39 -1.05
C ILE A 243 9.30 -9.07 -1.28
N ARG A 244 9.01 -7.91 -1.90
CA ARG A 244 7.65 -7.41 -2.13
C ARG A 244 6.79 -8.39 -2.95
N LEU A 245 7.39 -9.06 -3.93
CA LEU A 245 6.71 -10.07 -4.76
C LEU A 245 7.01 -11.51 -4.29
N GLY A 246 7.53 -11.66 -3.08
CA GLY A 246 7.92 -12.94 -2.51
C GLY A 246 6.72 -13.81 -2.11
N ASN A 247 7.02 -15.00 -1.61
CA ASN A 247 5.99 -15.89 -1.07
C ASN A 247 5.68 -15.51 0.39
N TRP A 248 4.68 -14.65 0.58
CA TRP A 248 4.18 -14.26 1.90
C TRP A 248 3.39 -15.37 2.62
N GLU A 249 3.10 -16.47 1.92
CA GLU A 249 2.40 -17.65 2.47
C GLU A 249 3.36 -18.79 2.82
N ALA A 250 4.67 -18.53 2.83
CA ALA A 250 5.63 -19.53 3.29
C ALA A 250 5.35 -19.89 4.77
N ASN A 251 5.56 -21.14 5.17
CA ASN A 251 5.34 -21.57 6.56
C ASN A 251 6.13 -20.75 7.60
N VAL A 252 7.31 -20.25 7.21
CA VAL A 252 8.14 -19.34 7.99
C VAL A 252 8.66 -18.27 7.07
N LEU A 253 8.48 -17.00 7.44
CA LEU A 253 9.04 -15.88 6.69
C LEU A 253 10.52 -15.67 6.97
N SER A 254 11.24 -15.20 5.97
CA SER A 254 12.64 -14.80 6.12
C SER A 254 12.78 -13.56 6.98
N LYS A 255 13.96 -13.36 7.60
CA LYS A 255 14.27 -12.14 8.36
C LYS A 255 14.08 -10.87 7.53
N ASP A 256 14.42 -10.92 6.24
CA ASP A 256 14.27 -9.78 5.34
C ASP A 256 12.80 -9.45 5.05
N GLN A 257 11.94 -10.47 4.89
CA GLN A 257 10.49 -10.28 4.78
C GLN A 257 9.89 -9.67 6.06
N LEU A 258 10.27 -10.19 7.23
CA LEU A 258 9.81 -9.66 8.51
C LEU A 258 10.25 -8.21 8.72
N GLN A 259 11.51 -7.89 8.41
CA GLN A 259 12.04 -6.54 8.50
C GLN A 259 11.34 -5.58 7.54
N TYR A 260 11.12 -6.00 6.29
CA TYR A 260 10.43 -5.19 5.29
C TYR A 260 9.00 -4.87 5.77
N ALA A 261 8.24 -5.89 6.16
CA ALA A 261 6.85 -5.74 6.59
C ALA A 261 6.71 -4.87 7.85
N ALA A 262 7.58 -5.07 8.85
CA ALA A 262 7.61 -4.21 10.03
C ALA A 262 7.99 -2.76 9.70
N THR A 263 8.87 -2.54 8.71
CA THR A 263 9.29 -1.19 8.30
C THR A 263 8.16 -0.45 7.60
N ASP A 264 7.34 -1.11 6.78
CA ASP A 264 6.22 -0.48 6.10
C ASP A 264 5.12 -0.02 7.10
N ALA A 265 4.72 -0.88 8.04
CA ALA A 265 3.78 -0.48 9.11
C ALA A 265 4.35 0.63 10.02
N PHE A 266 5.63 0.54 10.39
CA PHE A 266 6.29 1.60 11.16
C PHE A 266 6.32 2.93 10.40
N ALA A 267 6.62 2.91 9.10
CA ALA A 267 6.65 4.11 8.28
C ALA A 267 5.27 4.77 8.26
N SER A 268 4.19 4.00 8.12
CA SER A 268 2.82 4.53 8.19
C SER A 268 2.53 5.22 9.53
N TRP A 269 2.82 4.56 10.65
CA TRP A 269 2.66 5.17 11.98
C TRP A 269 3.49 6.45 12.13
N HIS A 270 4.78 6.40 11.77
CA HIS A 270 5.69 7.52 11.94
C HIS A 270 5.30 8.72 11.07
N LEU A 271 4.91 8.48 9.82
CA LEU A 271 4.48 9.54 8.90
C LEU A 271 3.16 10.19 9.34
N TYR A 272 2.25 9.43 9.95
CA TYR A 272 1.07 10.02 10.59
C TYR A 272 1.47 11.04 11.66
N GLN A 273 2.39 10.66 12.57
CA GLN A 273 2.87 11.56 13.63
C GLN A 273 3.48 12.84 13.03
N VAL A 274 4.31 12.70 11.99
CA VAL A 274 4.90 13.85 11.29
C VAL A 274 3.82 14.72 10.65
N LEU A 275 2.87 14.15 9.91
CA LEU A 275 1.78 14.89 9.26
C LEU A 275 0.89 15.63 10.27
N LYS A 276 0.61 15.02 11.43
CA LYS A 276 -0.19 15.66 12.49
C LYS A 276 0.56 16.79 13.18
N SER A 277 1.89 16.76 13.22
CA SER A 277 2.71 17.86 13.75
C SER A 277 2.78 19.08 12.82
N LEU A 278 2.45 18.92 11.53
CA LEU A 278 2.38 20.04 10.60
C LEU A 278 1.14 20.90 10.90
N PRO A 279 1.23 22.23 10.74
CA PRO A 279 0.11 23.13 10.96
C PRO A 279 -1.07 22.77 10.06
N ASP A 280 -2.29 22.95 10.58
CA ASP A 280 -3.49 22.92 9.75
C ASP A 280 -3.50 24.11 8.80
N ARG A 281 -4.21 23.98 7.67
CA ARG A 281 -4.49 25.11 6.80
C ARG A 281 -5.18 26.21 7.60
N VAL A 282 -4.62 27.40 7.57
CA VAL A 282 -5.43 28.61 7.77
C VAL A 282 -6.38 28.66 6.57
N LYS A 283 -7.68 28.50 6.82
CA LYS A 283 -8.67 28.83 5.80
C LYS A 283 -8.61 30.34 5.67
N ASP A 284 -8.01 30.86 4.60
CA ASP A 284 -8.19 32.27 4.26
C ASP A 284 -9.69 32.49 4.20
N ALA A 285 -10.20 33.34 5.12
CA ALA A 285 -11.60 33.69 5.15
C ALA A 285 -11.92 34.30 3.80
N ALA A 286 -12.72 33.59 3.00
CA ALA A 286 -13.22 34.09 1.74
C ALA A 286 -13.90 35.44 2.04
N SER A 287 -13.27 36.51 1.57
CA SER A 287 -13.79 37.88 1.59
C SER A 287 -14.71 38.09 0.41
#